data_AF-A0A8T7N5C1-F1
#
_entry.id   AF-A0A8T7N5C1-F1
#
_cell.length_a   1.000
_cell.length_b   1.000
_cell.length_c   1.000
_cell.angle_alpha   90.00
_cell.angle_beta   90.00
_cell.angle_gamma   90.00
#
_symmetry.space_group_name_H-M   'P 1'
#
loop_
_entity.id
_entity.type
_entity.pdbx_description
1 polymer ?
#
loop_
_entity_poly.entity_id
_entity_poly.type
_entity_poly.pdbx_seq_one_letter_code
_entity_poly.pdbx_strand_id
1 'polypeptide(L)'
;MDLLPDSIRKPLLEMLREKRLTQVQIREEINRLIREAGLPEEQQLSPAAISREASRNELIARNLRDLREQTKAMMAELGDKPTGETTALILEMSRALMYRRLRAATESLNSDSDVDMRLIKDILLSAQRAESAAERSIKREKEIRAAFAEEMANAVTDELRGVDGMSEQLESRIKGILLGKA
;
A
#
# COMPACT_ATOMS: atom_id res chain seq x y z
N MET A 1 -27.95 -2.13 -18.27
CA MET A 1 -26.80 -1.63 -17.48
C MET A 1 -25.48 -2.11 -18.07
N ASP A 2 -25.25 -3.42 -18.18
CA ASP A 2 -24.00 -3.94 -18.78
C ASP A 2 -23.83 -3.66 -20.28
N LEU A 3 -24.89 -3.19 -20.92
CA LEU A 3 -24.92 -2.75 -22.31
C LEU A 3 -24.67 -1.24 -22.47
N LEU A 4 -24.57 -0.47 -21.37
CA LEU A 4 -24.26 0.95 -21.47
C LEU A 4 -22.79 1.15 -21.86
N PRO A 5 -22.50 2.06 -22.81
CA PRO A 5 -21.16 2.47 -23.12
C PRO A 5 -20.41 3.03 -21.91
N ASP A 6 -19.09 2.86 -21.89
CA ASP A 6 -18.21 3.37 -20.84
C ASP A 6 -18.35 4.88 -20.62
N SER A 7 -18.64 5.65 -21.68
CA SER A 7 -18.88 7.09 -21.65
C SER A 7 -20.08 7.50 -20.81
N ILE A 8 -21.01 6.58 -20.52
CA ILE A 8 -22.21 6.84 -19.71
C ILE A 8 -22.11 6.09 -18.37
N ARG A 9 -21.57 4.86 -18.39
CA ARG A 9 -21.39 4.04 -17.21
C ARG A 9 -20.43 4.69 -16.20
N LYS A 10 -19.30 5.25 -16.64
CA LYS A 10 -18.33 5.88 -15.74
C LYS A 10 -18.92 7.10 -15.02
N PRO A 11 -19.55 8.08 -15.71
CA PRO A 11 -20.25 9.19 -15.05
C PRO A 11 -21.31 8.74 -14.05
N LEU A 12 -22.11 7.71 -14.37
CA LEU A 12 -23.09 7.17 -13.44
C LEU A 12 -22.43 6.68 -12.13
N LEU A 13 -21.40 5.85 -12.24
CA LEU A 13 -20.70 5.31 -11.08
C LEU A 13 -20.01 6.41 -10.26
N GLU A 14 -19.49 7.43 -10.93
CA GLU A 14 -18.89 8.60 -10.29
C GLU A 14 -19.91 9.41 -9.50
N MET A 15 -21.05 9.78 -10.11
CA MET A 15 -22.12 10.51 -9.43
C MET A 15 -22.66 9.74 -8.22
N LEU A 16 -22.83 8.41 -8.35
CA LEU A 16 -23.26 7.55 -7.24
C LEU A 16 -22.24 7.53 -6.09
N ARG A 17 -20.94 7.60 -6.40
CA ARG A 17 -19.85 7.61 -5.41
C ARG A 17 -19.76 8.95 -4.69
N GLU A 18 -19.93 10.06 -5.41
CA GLU A 18 -19.78 11.40 -4.86
C GLU A 18 -20.91 11.81 -3.91
N LYS A 19 -22.08 11.19 -4.04
CA LYS A 19 -23.27 11.46 -3.22
C LYS A 19 -23.69 12.95 -3.19
N ARG A 20 -23.30 13.74 -4.20
CA ARG A 20 -23.66 15.16 -4.36
C ARG A 20 -25.07 15.36 -4.94
N LEU A 21 -25.55 14.36 -5.69
CA LEU A 21 -26.84 14.37 -6.36
C LEU A 21 -27.76 13.31 -5.76
N THR A 22 -29.05 13.58 -5.75
CA THR A 22 -30.07 12.57 -5.41
C THR A 22 -30.16 11.53 -6.51
N GLN A 23 -30.65 10.32 -6.19
CA GLN A 23 -30.85 9.26 -7.20
C GLN A 23 -31.75 9.71 -8.36
N VAL A 24 -32.72 10.59 -8.11
CA VAL A 24 -33.59 11.16 -9.13
C VAL A 24 -32.79 12.06 -10.09
N GLN A 25 -31.98 12.96 -9.54
CA GLN A 25 -31.12 13.85 -10.33
C GLN A 25 -30.07 13.06 -11.12
N ILE A 26 -29.46 12.04 -10.52
CA ILE A 26 -28.50 11.15 -11.20
C ILE A 26 -29.20 10.46 -12.38
N ARG A 27 -30.40 9.93 -12.17
CA ARG A 27 -31.18 9.28 -13.24
C ARG A 27 -31.46 10.24 -14.39
N GLU A 28 -31.92 11.45 -14.08
CA GLU A 28 -32.25 12.47 -15.08
C GLU A 28 -31.03 12.85 -15.91
N GLU A 29 -29.90 13.08 -15.24
CA GLU A 29 -28.64 13.43 -15.88
C GLU A 29 -28.11 12.29 -16.77
N ILE A 30 -28.15 11.04 -16.28
CA ILE A 30 -27.71 9.91 -17.10
C ILE A 30 -28.65 9.66 -18.28
N ASN A 31 -29.96 9.80 -18.10
CA ASN A 31 -30.91 9.67 -19.21
C ASN A 31 -30.76 10.80 -20.24
N ARG A 32 -30.34 12.00 -19.81
CA ARG A 32 -29.94 13.09 -20.69
C ARG A 32 -28.71 12.69 -21.53
N LEU A 33 -27.66 12.17 -20.90
CA LEU A 33 -26.46 11.69 -21.61
C LEU A 33 -26.77 10.55 -22.59
N ILE A 34 -27.69 9.63 -22.25
CA ILE A 34 -28.14 8.55 -23.13
C ILE A 34 -28.82 9.11 -24.39
N ARG A 35 -29.70 10.10 -24.24
CA ARG A 35 -30.37 10.76 -25.37
C ARG A 35 -29.39 11.56 -26.23
N GLU A 36 -28.48 12.31 -25.61
CA GLU A 36 -27.46 13.10 -26.32
C GLU A 36 -26.49 12.20 -27.09
N ALA A 37 -26.21 11.01 -26.59
CA ALA A 37 -25.42 10.00 -27.28
C ALA A 37 -26.20 9.27 -28.41
N GLY A 38 -27.48 9.59 -28.62
CA GLY A 38 -28.32 8.98 -29.65
C GLY A 38 -28.65 7.50 -29.38
N LEU A 39 -28.58 7.06 -28.12
CA LEU A 39 -28.86 5.67 -27.76
C LEU A 39 -30.37 5.41 -27.68
N PRO A 40 -30.82 4.17 -27.91
CA PRO A 40 -32.24 3.80 -27.84
C PRO A 40 -32.87 4.11 -26.48
N GLU A 41 -34.17 4.42 -26.47
CA GLU A 41 -34.90 4.71 -25.23
C GLU A 41 -34.90 3.53 -24.26
N GLU A 42 -34.80 2.29 -24.74
CA GLU A 42 -34.72 1.11 -23.87
C GLU A 42 -33.45 1.09 -23.00
N GLN A 43 -32.42 1.87 -23.37
CA GLN A 43 -31.21 2.01 -22.57
C GLN A 43 -31.36 3.02 -21.43
N GLN A 44 -32.42 3.84 -21.43
CA GLN A 44 -32.68 4.79 -20.36
C GLN A 44 -32.87 4.07 -19.02
N LEU A 45 -32.35 4.68 -17.97
CA LEU A 45 -32.37 4.14 -16.62
C LEU A 45 -33.72 4.34 -15.96
N SER A 46 -34.28 3.24 -15.49
CA SER A 46 -35.44 3.24 -14.61
C SER A 46 -35.04 3.61 -13.17
N PRO A 47 -35.98 4.13 -12.35
CA PRO A 47 -35.72 4.36 -10.92
C PRO A 47 -35.26 3.09 -10.19
N ALA A 48 -35.81 1.92 -10.53
CA ALA A 48 -35.39 0.65 -9.95
C ALA A 48 -33.94 0.28 -10.34
N ALA A 49 -33.50 0.60 -11.57
CA ALA A 49 -32.12 0.34 -11.99
C ALA A 49 -31.12 1.21 -11.20
N ILE A 50 -31.42 2.50 -11.02
CA ILE A 50 -30.58 3.40 -10.21
C ILE A 50 -30.55 2.97 -8.75
N SER A 51 -31.70 2.63 -8.16
CA SER A 51 -31.79 2.21 -6.76
C SER A 51 -30.97 0.94 -6.49
N ARG A 52 -31.00 -0.03 -7.41
CA ARG A 52 -30.15 -1.24 -7.33
C ARG A 52 -28.67 -0.90 -7.38
N GLU A 53 -28.25 -0.04 -8.31
CA GLU A 53 -26.82 0.34 -8.42
C GLU A 53 -26.34 1.21 -7.26
N ALA A 54 -27.18 2.10 -6.74
CA ALA A 54 -26.87 2.85 -5.53
C ALA A 54 -26.66 1.93 -4.33
N SER A 55 -27.57 0.97 -4.13
CA SER A 55 -27.47 -0.05 -3.06
C SER A 55 -26.22 -0.92 -3.23
N ARG A 56 -25.91 -1.32 -4.47
CA ARG A 56 -24.71 -2.09 -4.82
C ARG A 56 -23.42 -1.33 -4.46
N ASN A 57 -23.33 -0.06 -4.86
CA ASN A 57 -22.19 0.79 -4.55
C ASN A 57 -22.05 1.05 -3.04
N GLU A 58 -23.16 1.22 -2.34
CA GLU A 58 -23.15 1.43 -0.90
C GLU A 58 -22.65 0.20 -0.12
N LEU A 59 -23.04 -1.01 -0.55
CA LEU A 59 -22.53 -2.27 0.01
C LEU A 59 -21.02 -2.38 -0.16
N ILE A 60 -20.50 -2.16 -1.39
CA ILE A 60 -19.06 -2.18 -1.66
C ILE A 60 -18.32 -1.14 -0.80
N ALA A 61 -18.87 0.07 -0.70
CA ALA A 61 -18.27 1.14 0.09
C ALA A 61 -18.26 0.81 1.60
N ARG A 62 -19.30 0.14 2.11
CA ARG A 62 -19.37 -0.35 3.50
C ARG A 62 -18.30 -1.39 3.74
N ASN A 63 -18.26 -2.46 2.93
CA ASN A 63 -17.28 -3.54 3.08
C ASN A 63 -15.83 -3.00 3.02
N LEU A 64 -15.56 -2.00 2.18
CA LEU A 64 -14.25 -1.37 2.09
C LEU A 64 -13.89 -0.56 3.35
N ARG A 65 -14.85 0.11 4.00
CA ARG A 65 -14.62 0.80 5.28
C ARG A 65 -14.33 -0.21 6.38
N ASP A 66 -15.16 -1.24 6.50
CA ASP A 66 -15.01 -2.28 7.53
C ASP A 66 -13.67 -2.99 7.39
N LEU A 67 -13.24 -3.28 6.14
CA LEU A 67 -11.93 -3.86 5.87
C LEU A 67 -10.78 -2.92 6.25
N ARG A 68 -10.89 -1.62 5.97
CA ARG A 68 -9.86 -0.63 6.33
C ARG A 68 -9.71 -0.52 7.84
N GLU A 69 -10.82 -0.52 8.58
CA GLU A 69 -10.81 -0.48 10.04
C GLU A 69 -10.14 -1.74 10.62
N GLN A 70 -10.53 -2.92 10.14
CA GLN A 70 -9.93 -4.18 10.57
C GLN A 70 -8.44 -4.26 10.22
N THR A 71 -8.05 -3.80 9.02
CA THR A 71 -6.62 -3.72 8.63
C THR A 71 -5.85 -2.77 9.53
N LYS A 72 -6.43 -1.61 9.87
CA LYS A 72 -5.81 -0.64 10.77
C LYS A 72 -5.62 -1.21 12.18
N ALA A 73 -6.65 -1.88 12.72
CA ALA A 73 -6.55 -2.55 14.02
C ALA A 73 -5.45 -3.61 14.02
N MET A 74 -5.36 -4.40 12.95
CA MET A 74 -4.34 -5.43 12.82
C MET A 74 -2.93 -4.86 12.67
N MET A 75 -2.77 -3.73 11.97
CA MET A 75 -1.50 -3.00 11.92
C MET A 75 -1.10 -2.48 13.30
N ALA A 76 -2.05 -2.03 14.12
CA ALA A 76 -1.77 -1.64 15.50
C ALA A 76 -1.29 -2.84 16.34
N GLU A 77 -1.83 -4.04 16.13
CA GLU A 77 -1.32 -5.28 16.76
C GLU A 77 0.12 -5.61 16.34
N LEU A 78 0.51 -5.28 15.11
CA LEU A 78 1.87 -5.49 14.58
C LEU A 78 2.90 -4.53 15.21
N GLY A 79 2.43 -3.47 15.88
CA GLY A 79 3.24 -2.48 16.59
C GLY A 79 3.67 -1.29 15.72
N ASP A 80 4.14 -0.22 16.39
CA ASP A 80 4.47 1.08 15.82
C ASP A 80 5.88 1.13 15.16
N LYS A 81 6.27 0.04 14.50
CA LYS A 81 7.55 0.01 13.77
C LYS A 81 7.41 0.80 12.48
N PRO A 82 8.43 1.58 12.07
CA PRO A 82 8.38 2.32 10.83
C PRO A 82 8.06 1.33 9.72
N THR A 83 6.87 1.48 9.14
CA THR A 83 6.46 0.69 7.98
C THR A 83 7.29 1.22 6.83
N GLY A 84 8.37 0.53 6.47
CA GLY A 84 9.14 0.93 5.32
C GLY A 84 8.37 0.69 4.03
N GLU A 85 8.98 1.11 2.93
CA GLU A 85 8.36 1.20 1.61
C GLU A 85 7.75 -0.14 1.14
N THR A 86 8.39 -1.27 1.48
CA THR A 86 7.92 -2.61 1.11
C THR A 86 6.61 -2.99 1.80
N THR A 87 6.48 -2.69 3.09
CA THR A 87 5.27 -3.00 3.87
C THR A 87 4.10 -2.10 3.41
N ALA A 88 4.38 -0.83 3.11
CA ALA A 88 3.39 0.08 2.53
C ALA A 88 2.87 -0.40 1.16
N LEU A 89 3.77 -0.86 0.29
CA LEU A 89 3.41 -1.41 -1.02
C LEU A 89 2.53 -2.66 -0.90
N ILE A 90 2.88 -3.60 -0.02
CA ILE A 90 2.10 -4.83 0.20
C ILE A 90 0.69 -4.51 0.72
N LEU A 91 0.58 -3.50 1.57
CA LEU A 91 -0.69 -3.01 2.08
C LEU A 91 -1.56 -2.41 0.97
N GLU A 92 -0.95 -1.64 0.05
CA GLU A 92 -1.63 -1.08 -1.11
C GLU A 92 -2.09 -2.18 -2.09
N MET A 93 -1.22 -3.15 -2.38
CA MET A 93 -1.55 -4.31 -3.21
C MET A 93 -2.68 -5.15 -2.62
N SER A 94 -2.66 -5.36 -1.29
CA SER A 94 -3.72 -6.09 -0.59
C SER A 94 -5.06 -5.37 -0.69
N ARG A 95 -5.09 -4.04 -0.50
CA ARG A 95 -6.31 -3.24 -0.70
C ARG A 95 -6.84 -3.33 -2.13
N ALA A 96 -5.95 -3.28 -3.13
CA ALA A 96 -6.32 -3.39 -4.53
C ALA A 96 -6.89 -4.77 -4.89
N LEU A 97 -6.30 -5.85 -4.36
CA LEU A 97 -6.81 -7.21 -4.50
C LEU A 97 -8.20 -7.35 -3.88
N MET A 98 -8.41 -6.79 -2.69
CA MET A 98 -9.70 -6.87 -2.01
C MET A 98 -10.78 -6.04 -2.67
N TYR A 99 -10.45 -4.85 -3.20
CA TYR A 99 -11.39 -4.09 -4.02
C TYR A 99 -11.88 -4.92 -5.23
N ARG A 100 -10.96 -5.60 -5.92
CA ARG A 100 -11.32 -6.47 -7.06
C ARG A 100 -12.22 -7.64 -6.63
N ARG A 101 -11.91 -8.29 -5.50
CA ARG A 101 -12.72 -9.40 -4.96
C ARG A 101 -14.11 -8.94 -4.54
N LEU A 102 -14.23 -7.85 -3.78
CA LEU A 102 -15.53 -7.30 -3.36
C LEU A 102 -16.39 -6.89 -4.56
N ARG A 103 -15.78 -6.29 -5.57
CA ARG A 103 -16.48 -5.96 -6.82
C ARG A 103 -17.00 -7.22 -7.52
N ALA A 104 -16.16 -8.23 -7.70
CA ALA A 104 -16.54 -9.50 -8.31
C ALA A 104 -17.62 -10.24 -7.50
N ALA A 105 -17.51 -10.25 -6.17
CA ALA A 105 -18.49 -10.83 -5.26
C ALA A 105 -19.87 -10.19 -5.39
N THR A 106 -19.90 -8.89 -5.67
CA THR A 106 -21.15 -8.15 -5.82
C THR A 106 -21.73 -8.31 -7.23
N GLU A 107 -20.87 -8.37 -8.25
CA GLU A 107 -21.27 -8.64 -9.64
C GLU A 107 -21.82 -10.08 -9.79
N SER A 108 -21.28 -11.05 -9.04
CA SER A 108 -21.81 -12.41 -8.92
C SER A 108 -22.82 -12.48 -7.76
N LEU A 109 -24.11 -12.32 -8.06
CA LEU A 109 -25.23 -12.24 -7.09
C LEU A 109 -25.39 -13.44 -6.11
N ASN A 110 -24.46 -14.41 -6.09
CA ASN A 110 -24.56 -15.64 -5.30
C ASN A 110 -23.26 -16.05 -4.57
N SER A 111 -22.17 -15.29 -4.64
CA SER A 111 -20.95 -15.71 -3.94
C SER A 111 -20.82 -14.97 -2.61
N ASP A 112 -21.03 -15.73 -1.54
CA ASP A 112 -20.59 -15.47 -0.16
C ASP A 112 -19.04 -15.49 -0.09
N SER A 113 -18.38 -14.80 -1.02
CA SER A 113 -16.92 -14.78 -1.12
C SER A 113 -16.40 -13.80 -0.10
N ASP A 114 -16.42 -14.26 1.14
CA ASP A 114 -15.85 -13.56 2.26
C ASP A 114 -14.36 -13.35 1.98
N VAL A 115 -13.90 -12.12 2.18
CA VAL A 115 -12.48 -11.82 2.09
C VAL A 115 -11.81 -12.45 3.30
N ASP A 116 -10.96 -13.47 3.09
CA ASP A 116 -10.26 -14.12 4.20
C ASP A 116 -9.28 -13.14 4.86
N MET A 117 -9.72 -12.58 5.97
CA MET A 117 -8.93 -11.65 6.78
C MET A 117 -7.68 -12.30 7.37
N ARG A 118 -7.71 -13.62 7.61
CA ARG A 118 -6.54 -14.35 8.11
C ARG A 118 -5.45 -14.40 7.05
N LEU A 119 -5.82 -14.58 5.78
CA LEU A 119 -4.86 -14.52 4.69
C LEU A 119 -4.18 -13.15 4.58
N ILE A 120 -4.94 -12.05 4.70
CA ILE A 120 -4.35 -10.69 4.72
C ILE A 120 -3.40 -10.55 5.91
N LYS A 121 -3.84 -11.05 7.07
CA LYS A 121 -3.06 -11.01 8.30
C LYS A 121 -1.68 -11.65 8.13
N ASP A 122 -1.68 -12.85 7.57
CA ASP A 122 -0.47 -13.65 7.40
C ASP A 122 0.48 -13.02 6.38
N ILE A 123 -0.04 -12.42 5.30
CA ILE A 123 0.76 -11.67 4.32
C ILE A 123 1.44 -10.47 5.00
N LEU A 124 0.71 -9.65 5.76
CA LEU A 124 1.27 -8.48 6.44
C LEU A 124 2.31 -8.86 7.49
N LEU A 125 2.04 -9.92 8.28
CA LEU A 125 3.00 -10.47 9.24
C LEU A 125 4.28 -10.95 8.57
N SER A 126 4.16 -11.63 7.43
CA SER A 126 5.29 -12.14 6.68
C SER A 126 6.14 -11.00 6.11
N ALA A 127 5.50 -9.96 5.59
CA ALA A 127 6.16 -8.74 5.13
C ALA A 127 6.96 -8.05 6.24
N GLN A 128 6.34 -7.80 7.40
CA GLN A 128 6.99 -7.17 8.54
C GLN A 128 8.21 -7.97 9.01
N ARG A 129 8.11 -9.31 9.03
CA ARG A 129 9.23 -10.19 9.40
C ARG A 129 10.38 -10.10 8.41
N ALA A 130 10.09 -10.07 7.11
CA ALA A 130 11.10 -9.92 6.06
C ALA A 130 11.82 -8.56 6.17
N GLU A 131 11.07 -7.48 6.38
CA GLU A 131 11.62 -6.14 6.58
C GLU A 131 12.52 -6.07 7.83
N SER A 132 12.03 -6.58 8.96
CA SER A 132 12.82 -6.65 10.20
C SER A 132 14.10 -7.48 10.02
N ALA A 133 14.07 -8.52 9.17
CA ALA A 133 15.25 -9.32 8.88
C ALA A 133 16.26 -8.55 8.01
N ALA A 134 15.79 -7.81 7.00
CA ALA A 134 16.61 -6.95 6.17
C ALA A 134 17.28 -5.83 7.00
N GLU A 135 16.53 -5.16 7.87
CA GLU A 135 17.07 -4.14 8.78
C GLU A 135 18.17 -4.71 9.69
N ARG A 136 17.92 -5.87 10.30
CA ARG A 136 18.93 -6.56 11.12
C ARG A 136 20.17 -6.93 10.31
N SER A 137 20.00 -7.38 9.07
CA SER A 137 21.11 -7.71 8.19
C SER A 137 21.95 -6.47 7.86
N ILE A 138 21.32 -5.36 7.49
CA ILE A 138 22.00 -4.10 7.19
C ILE A 138 22.73 -3.58 8.44
N LYS A 139 22.09 -3.64 9.61
CA LYS A 139 22.70 -3.24 10.87
C LYS A 139 23.94 -4.09 11.16
N ARG A 140 23.82 -5.42 11.04
CA ARG A 140 24.92 -6.35 11.27
C ARG A 140 26.07 -6.14 10.27
N GLU A 141 25.77 -5.86 9.01
CA GLU A 141 26.80 -5.54 8.01
C GLU A 141 27.56 -4.26 8.38
N LYS A 142 26.85 -3.21 8.80
CA LYS A 142 27.48 -1.97 9.28
C LYS A 142 28.37 -2.21 10.50
N GLU A 143 27.89 -3.00 11.46
CA GLU A 143 28.66 -3.40 12.65
C GLU A 143 29.93 -4.17 12.26
N ILE A 144 29.84 -5.13 11.33
CA ILE A 144 30.99 -5.88 10.82
C ILE A 144 32.00 -4.95 10.13
N ARG A 145 31.54 -4.05 9.26
CA ARG A 145 32.43 -3.09 8.58
C ARG A 145 33.11 -2.13 9.57
N ALA A 146 32.39 -1.66 10.59
CA ALA A 146 32.94 -0.79 11.62
C ALA A 146 33.99 -1.52 12.47
N ALA A 147 33.71 -2.75 12.91
CA ALA A 147 34.64 -3.58 13.66
C ALA A 147 35.91 -3.89 12.84
N PHE A 148 35.76 -4.20 11.55
CA PHE A 148 36.90 -4.43 10.65
C PHE A 148 37.75 -3.17 10.45
N ALA A 149 37.11 -2.01 10.26
CA ALA A 149 37.83 -0.74 10.15
C ALA A 149 38.59 -0.39 11.44
N GLU A 150 38.01 -0.70 12.60
CA GLU A 150 38.66 -0.52 13.91
C GLU A 150 39.84 -1.48 14.10
N GLU A 151 39.68 -2.75 13.75
CA GLU A 151 40.73 -3.76 13.79
C GLU A 151 41.92 -3.36 12.89
N MET A 152 41.64 -2.98 11.64
CA MET A 152 42.66 -2.51 10.70
C MET A 152 43.35 -1.22 11.18
N ALA A 153 42.58 -0.27 11.72
CA ALA A 153 43.14 0.96 12.23
C ALA A 153 44.08 0.71 13.42
N ASN A 154 43.73 -0.21 14.32
CA ASN A 154 44.59 -0.59 15.44
C ASN A 154 45.85 -1.34 14.97
N ALA A 155 45.71 -2.31 14.07
CA ALA A 155 46.83 -3.09 13.55
C ALA A 155 47.88 -2.21 12.86
N VAL A 156 47.45 -1.27 12.02
CA VAL A 156 48.35 -0.32 11.34
C VAL A 156 49.03 0.62 12.33
N THR A 157 48.31 1.11 13.36
CA THR A 157 48.94 1.95 14.38
C THR A 157 49.95 1.20 15.23
N ASP A 158 49.68 -0.07 15.58
CA ASP A 158 50.60 -0.88 16.38
C ASP A 158 51.86 -1.26 15.60
N GLU A 159 51.76 -1.51 14.28
CA GLU A 159 52.93 -1.79 13.42
C GLU A 159 53.79 -0.55 13.18
N LEU A 160 53.18 0.63 13.08
CA LEU A 160 53.88 1.90 12.87
C LEU A 160 54.43 2.52 14.16
N ARG A 161 54.03 2.01 15.33
CA ARG A 161 54.44 2.56 16.63
C ARG A 161 55.93 2.34 16.86
N GLY A 162 56.66 3.43 17.09
CA GLY A 162 58.10 3.40 17.34
C GLY A 162 58.97 3.25 16.09
N VAL A 163 58.37 3.27 14.89
CA VAL A 163 59.11 3.36 13.62
C VAL A 163 59.69 4.76 13.46
N ASP A 164 60.93 4.85 12.98
CA ASP A 164 61.64 6.11 12.84
C ASP A 164 60.93 7.04 11.84
N GLY A 165 60.63 8.28 12.26
CA GLY A 165 59.82 9.23 11.50
C GLY A 165 58.30 9.21 11.77
N MET A 166 57.79 8.31 12.62
CA MET A 166 56.38 8.31 13.05
C MET A 166 56.15 9.15 14.31
N SER A 167 55.35 10.21 14.19
CA SER A 167 54.88 11.00 15.34
C SER A 167 53.47 10.59 15.77
N GLU A 168 53.12 10.82 17.05
CA GLU A 168 51.78 10.53 17.58
C GLU A 168 50.66 11.26 16.81
N GLN A 169 50.93 12.47 16.32
CA GLN A 169 50.00 13.20 15.46
C GLN A 169 49.76 12.52 14.11
N LEU A 170 50.81 11.93 13.52
CA LEU A 170 50.71 11.22 12.25
C LEU A 170 49.98 9.88 12.43
N GLU A 171 50.27 9.14 13.52
CA GLU A 171 49.57 7.91 13.91
C GLU A 171 48.06 8.16 14.10
N SER A 172 47.70 9.21 14.84
CA SER A 172 46.31 9.61 15.06
C SER A 172 45.59 10.01 13.76
N ARG A 173 46.31 10.70 12.85
CA ARG A 173 45.76 11.08 11.53
C ARG A 173 45.50 9.86 10.64
N ILE A 174 46.43 8.90 10.60
CA ILE A 174 46.26 7.64 9.85
C ILE A 174 45.07 6.85 10.41
N LYS A 175 44.97 6.74 11.73
CA LYS A 175 43.82 6.11 12.41
C LYS A 175 42.50 6.79 12.06
N GLY A 176 42.47 8.13 12.04
CA GLY A 176 41.30 8.91 11.64
C GLY A 176 40.86 8.64 10.19
N ILE A 177 41.82 8.55 9.25
CA ILE A 177 41.55 8.22 7.84
C ILE A 177 40.99 6.81 7.70
N LEU A 178 41.59 5.82 8.37
CA LEU A 178 41.16 4.41 8.32
C LEU A 178 39.75 4.19 8.92
N LEU A 179 39.40 4.99 9.93
CA LEU A 179 38.05 5.00 10.51
C LEU A 179 37.04 5.86 9.73
N GLY A 180 37.47 6.51 8.64
CA GLY A 180 36.62 7.38 7.82
C GLY A 180 36.17 8.67 8.53
N LYS A 181 36.95 9.15 9.50
CA LYS A 181 36.68 10.34 10.35
C LYS A 181 37.50 11.58 9.94
N ALA A 182 38.28 11.48 8.87
CA ALA A 182 39.19 12.52 8.38
C ALA A 182 38.54 13.44 7.35
#